data_AF-A0A915UGM6-F1
#
_entry.id   AF-A0A915UGM6-F1
#
_cell.length_a   1.000
_cell.length_b   1.000
_cell.length_c   1.000
_cell.angle_alpha   90.00
_cell.angle_beta   90.00
_cell.angle_gamma   90.00
#
_symmetry.space_group_name_H-M   'P 1'
#
loop_
_entity.id
_entity.type
_entity.pdbx_description
1 polymer ?
#
loop_
_entity_poly.entity_id
_entity_poly.type
_entity_poly.pdbx_seq_one_letter_code
_entity_poly.pdbx_strand_id
1 'polypeptide(L)' 'MAKRFIVGLHPGQDLAAVTRAVTAHGATWVGEPRAALPDVLVVAIPDDHDDEVFTAAVKRLDGVRYVEADALGWTS' A
#
# COMPACT_ATOMS: atom_id res chain seq x y z
N MET A 1 -13.80 4.93 -9.57
CA MET A 1 -12.57 5.63 -9.15
C MET A 1 -11.77 4.74 -8.21
N ALA A 2 -10.59 4.26 -8.60
CA ALA A 2 -9.79 3.40 -7.72
C ALA A 2 -9.53 4.04 -6.35
N LYS A 3 -9.65 3.26 -5.27
CA LYS A 3 -9.41 3.70 -3.88
C LYS A 3 -7.94 3.59 -3.57
N ARG A 4 -7.38 4.58 -2.88
CA ARG A 4 -5.95 4.67 -2.58
C ARG A 4 -5.66 4.31 -1.14
N PHE A 5 -4.53 3.65 -0.92
CA PHE A 5 -4.04 3.21 0.38
C PHE A 5 -2.57 3.55 0.52
N ILE A 6 -2.21 3.95 1.74
CA ILE A 6 -0.84 4.15 2.17
C ILE A 6 -0.43 2.89 2.94
N VAL A 7 0.65 2.25 2.51
CA VAL A 7 1.24 1.08 3.16
C VAL A 7 2.60 1.47 3.70
N GLY A 8 2.72 1.51 5.02
CA GLY A 8 3.99 1.76 5.70
C GLY A 8 4.70 0.46 6.02
N LEU A 9 5.99 0.41 5.73
CA LEU A 9 6.86 -0.74 5.97
C LEU A 9 7.67 -0.58 7.26
N HIS A 10 8.18 -1.68 7.78
CA HIS A 10 9.26 -1.63 8.75
C HIS A 10 10.56 -1.10 8.09
N PRO A 11 11.39 -0.33 8.81
CA PRO A 11 12.64 0.17 8.25
C PRO A 11 13.55 -0.96 7.72
N GLY A 12 14.11 -0.77 6.53
CA GLY A 12 15.04 -1.74 5.92
C GLY A 12 14.39 -2.96 5.27
N GLN A 13 13.06 -2.93 5.08
CA GLN A 13 12.34 -3.97 4.36
C GLN A 13 12.60 -3.91 2.84
N ASP A 14 12.51 -5.07 2.19
CA ASP A 14 12.57 -5.14 0.73
C ASP A 14 11.26 -4.61 0.13
N LEU A 15 11.31 -3.35 -0.28
CA LEU A 15 10.22 -2.66 -0.95
C LEU A 15 9.67 -3.44 -2.15
N ALA A 16 10.54 -4.07 -2.95
CA ALA A 16 10.12 -4.79 -4.13
C ALA A 16 9.37 -6.08 -3.74
N ALA A 17 9.80 -6.76 -2.68
CA ALA A 17 9.09 -7.93 -2.15
C ALA A 17 7.69 -7.56 -1.64
N VAL A 18 7.57 -6.51 -0.84
CA VAL A 18 6.27 -6.07 -0.32
C VAL A 18 5.37 -5.55 -1.43
N THR A 19 5.91 -4.80 -2.41
CA THR A 19 5.14 -4.32 -3.56
C THR A 19 4.54 -5.48 -4.36
N ARG A 20 5.33 -6.54 -4.61
CA ARG A 20 4.81 -7.76 -5.28
C ARG A 20 3.71 -8.44 -4.46
N ALA A 21 3.89 -8.55 -3.15
CA ALA A 21 2.91 -9.16 -2.27
C ALA A 21 1.59 -8.36 -2.24
N VAL A 22 1.66 -7.03 -2.13
CA VAL A 22 0.49 -6.15 -2.15
C VAL A 22 -0.21 -6.20 -3.52
N THR A 23 0.54 -6.25 -4.62
CA THR A 23 -0.01 -6.41 -5.97
C THR A 23 -0.76 -7.75 -6.15
N ALA A 24 -0.29 -8.82 -5.50
CA ALA A 24 -0.98 -10.11 -5.52
C ALA A 24 -2.36 -10.08 -4.85
N HIS A 25 -2.63 -9.06 -4.02
CA HIS A 25 -3.95 -8.80 -3.43
C HIS A 25 -4.84 -7.87 -4.29
N GLY A 26 -4.49 -7.70 -5.57
CA GLY A 26 -5.26 -6.91 -6.54
C GLY A 26 -5.07 -5.40 -6.40
N ALA A 27 -4.02 -4.98 -5.70
CA ALA A 27 -3.58 -3.60 -5.73
C ALA A 27 -2.74 -3.29 -6.98
N THR A 28 -2.79 -2.04 -7.39
CA THR A 28 -1.95 -1.45 -8.42
C THR A 28 -1.05 -0.41 -7.78
N TRP A 29 0.18 -0.31 -8.26
CA TRP A 29 1.14 0.65 -7.74
C TRP A 29 0.84 2.04 -8.29
N VAL A 30 0.77 3.04 -7.40
CA VAL A 30 0.36 4.42 -7.77
C VAL A 30 1.55 5.35 -7.92
N GLY A 31 2.70 5.00 -7.35
CA GLY A 31 3.94 5.77 -7.53
C GLY A 31 5.09 5.35 -6.62
N GLU A 32 6.29 5.76 -7.00
CA GLU A 32 7.52 5.49 -6.25
C GLU A 32 7.49 6.07 -4.84
N PRO A 33 8.07 5.36 -3.84
CA PRO A 33 8.33 5.94 -2.54
C PRO A 33 9.12 7.22 -2.70
N ARG A 34 8.70 8.28 -2.02
CA ARG A 34 9.46 9.53 -2.01
C ARG A 34 10.77 9.29 -1.28
N ALA A 35 11.86 9.92 -1.71
CA ALA A 35 13.16 9.81 -1.03
C ALA A 35 13.10 10.18 0.48
N ALA A 36 12.18 11.08 0.86
CA ALA A 36 11.95 11.45 2.26
C ALA A 36 11.19 10.39 3.08
N LEU A 37 10.53 9.43 2.42
CA LEU A 37 9.72 8.37 3.01
C LEU A 37 9.95 7.05 2.23
N PRO A 38 11.16 6.48 2.31
CA PRO A 38 11.54 5.30 1.52
C PRO A 38 10.75 4.04 1.91
N ASP A 39 10.22 4.02 3.14
CA ASP A 39 9.46 2.89 3.69
C ASP A 39 7.94 3.05 3.48
N VAL A 40 7.49 3.93 2.59
CA VAL A 40 6.08 4.20 2.34
C VAL A 40 5.72 3.91 0.89
N LEU A 41 4.71 3.06 0.70
CA LEU A 41 4.11 2.73 -0.58
C LEU A 41 2.73 3.37 -0.68
N VAL A 42 2.40 3.87 -1.88
CA VAL A 42 1.04 4.27 -2.22
C VAL A 42 0.52 3.32 -3.29
N VAL A 43 -0.61 2.68 -2.99
CA VAL A 43 -1.23 1.68 -3.84
C VAL A 43 -2.71 2.02 -4.05
N ALA A 44 -3.29 1.53 -5.14
CA ALA A 44 -4.69 1.70 -5.46
C ALA A 44 -5.35 0.36 -5.71
N ILE A 45 -6.55 0.17 -5.19
CA ILE A 45 -7.39 -1.00 -5.47
C ILE A 45 -8.61 -0.60 -6.29
N PRO A 46 -9.17 -1.51 -7.08
CA PRO A 46 -10.47 -1.31 -7.74
C PRO A 46 -11.57 -0.91 -6.73
N ASP A 47 -12.59 -0.17 -7.19
CA ASP A 47 -13.68 0.29 -6.32
C ASP A 47 -14.56 -0.84 -5.76
N ASP A 48 -14.65 -1.93 -6.52
CA ASP A 48 -15.39 -3.13 -6.20
C ASP A 48 -14.62 -4.06 -5.24
N HIS A 49 -13.38 -3.72 -4.90
CA HIS A 49 -12.69 -4.38 -3.79
C HIS A 49 -13.23 -3.90 -2.44
N ASP A 50 -13.33 -4.86 -1.52
CA ASP A 50 -13.65 -4.61 -0.13
C ASP A 50 -12.42 -4.08 0.62
N ASP A 51 -12.56 -2.88 1.18
CA ASP A 51 -11.50 -2.13 1.85
C ASP A 51 -11.01 -2.83 3.12
N GLU A 52 -11.93 -3.43 3.87
CA GLU A 52 -11.62 -4.14 5.12
C GLU A 52 -10.88 -5.43 4.81
N VAL A 53 -11.31 -6.17 3.79
CA VAL A 53 -10.65 -7.39 3.34
C VAL A 53 -9.24 -7.08 2.84
N PHE A 54 -9.07 -6.06 1.99
CA PHE A 54 -7.77 -5.64 1.49
C PHE A 54 -6.83 -5.23 2.63
N THR A 55 -7.30 -4.34 3.51
CA THR A 55 -6.54 -3.85 4.67
C THR A 55 -6.13 -5.01 5.56
N ALA A 56 -7.03 -5.94 5.86
CA ALA A 56 -6.74 -7.09 6.71
C ALA A 56 -5.74 -8.06 6.06
N ALA A 57 -5.77 -8.22 4.74
CA ALA A 57 -4.80 -9.03 4.02
C ALA A 57 -3.40 -8.38 4.06
N VAL A 58 -3.31 -7.10 3.72
CA VAL A 58 -2.03 -6.37 3.67
C VAL A 58 -1.39 -6.24 5.06
N LYS A 59 -2.18 -6.05 6.13
CA LYS A 59 -1.65 -6.03 7.52
C LYS A 59 -0.97 -7.33 7.95
N ARG A 60 -1.24 -8.45 7.28
CA ARG A 60 -0.64 -9.76 7.60
C ARG A 60 0.62 -10.04 6.79
N LEU A 61 0.96 -9.19 5.83
CA LEU A 61 2.18 -9.34 5.04
C LEU A 61 3.41 -9.07 5.91
N ASP A 62 4.43 -9.90 5.74
CA ASP A 62 5.72 -9.68 6.39
C ASP A 62 6.33 -8.34 5.94
N GLY A 63 6.89 -7.61 6.88
CA GLY A 63 7.46 -6.28 6.65
C GLY A 63 6.45 -5.12 6.58
N VAL A 64 5.14 -5.35 6.59
CA VAL A 64 4.14 -4.26 6.68
C VAL A 64 3.95 -3.83 8.14
N ARG A 65 4.12 -2.53 8.40
CA ARG A 65 3.91 -1.91 9.71
C ARG A 65 2.49 -1.38 9.88
N TYR A 66 1.94 -0.74 8.85
CA TYR A 66 0.58 -0.21 8.85
C TYR A 66 0.03 -0.12 7.42
N VAL A 67 -1.29 -0.08 7.32
CA VAL A 67 -2.01 0.25 6.07
C VAL A 67 -3.26 1.03 6.42
N GLU A 68 -3.46 2.13 5.70
CA GLU A 68 -4.52 3.10 5.94
C GLU A 68 -5.04 3.62 4.60
N ALA A 69 -6.32 3.98 4.53
CA ALA A 69 -6.87 4.64 3.36
C ALA A 69 -6.20 6.02 3.18
N ASP A 70 -5.86 6.38 1.94
CA ASP A 70 -5.34 7.70 1.57
C ASP A 70 -6.48 8.74 1.60
N ALA A 71 -6.99 9.01 2.81
CA ALA A 71 -8.14 9.88 3.05
C ALA A 71 -7.84 11.37 2.80
N LEU A 72 -6.56 11.74 2.77
CA LEU A 72 -6.13 13.11 2.53
C LEU A 72 -6.03 13.45 1.04
N GLY A 73 -6.19 12.45 0.15
CA GLY A 73 -5.91 12.63 -1.26
C GLY A 73 -4.49 13.14 -1.42
N TRP A 74 -3.48 12.29 -1.19
CA TRP A 74 -2.09 12.59 -1.51
C TRP A 74 -1.91 12.71 -3.04
N THR A 75 -2.58 13.71 -3.60
CA THR A 75 -2.50 14.22 -4.95
C THR A 75 -1.69 15.50 -4.83
N SER A 76 -0.44 15.40 -5.25
CA SER A 76 0.22 16.52 -5.95
C SER A 76 -0.72 17.17 -6.95
#